data_AF-A0A9P2IR63-F1
#
_entry.id   AF-A0A9P2IR63-F1
#
_cell.length_a   1.000
_cell.length_b   1.000
_cell.length_c   1.000
_cell.angle_alpha   90.00
_cell.angle_beta   90.00
_cell.angle_gamma   90.00
#
_symmetry.space_group_name_H-M   'P 1'
#
loop_
_entity.id
_entity.type
_entity.pdbx_description
1 polymer ?
#
loop_
_entity_poly.entity_id
_entity_poly.type
_entity_poly.pdbx_seq_one_letter_code
_entity_poly.pdbx_strand_id
1 'polypeptide(L)'
;MDKDNLFNDLNKLNGYLDSLDERGLILSLAAFSEDALGKMLLTFMLDNKASKELIEGFNAPLGTFSSRIKACFSLGLITEGQYKDLELLRKIRNKFSHSWENISIEDQDISQQIKALSFSRIDFECPKDNYQKIKKSISCLLIEIKITTSQIKKKHLKARLVGSNVNIGFSGKYEEQVNDIKKNIESIKNDLTSHDKNIKSFAVHTANLLIERLSYVQFNHDDLDVFSDQLVDILEIKYQLLNLLGINGVTDLSQKEKEKLKKSFIERITIQTSNVSKK
;
A
#
# COMPACT_ATOMS: atom_id res chain seq x y z
N MET A 1 0.38 -14.84 4.02
CA MET A 1 -0.35 -15.29 5.23
C MET A 1 -1.27 -16.40 4.79
N ASP A 2 -0.78 -17.62 5.00
CA ASP A 2 -1.56 -18.84 4.77
C ASP A 2 -2.74 -18.85 5.73
N LYS A 3 -3.88 -19.37 5.25
CA LYS A 3 -5.11 -19.48 6.06
C LYS A 3 -4.83 -20.24 7.36
N ASP A 4 -3.94 -21.24 7.30
CA ASP A 4 -3.55 -22.08 8.43
C ASP A 4 -2.87 -21.30 9.55
N ASN A 5 -2.16 -20.21 9.24
CA ASN A 5 -1.49 -19.41 10.24
C ASN A 5 -2.45 -18.45 10.98
N LEU A 6 -3.49 -17.95 10.29
CA LEU A 6 -4.51 -17.08 10.90
C LEU A 6 -5.32 -17.83 11.96
N PHE A 7 -5.82 -19.03 11.63
CA PHE A 7 -6.62 -19.83 12.57
C PHE A 7 -5.79 -20.32 13.75
N ASN A 8 -4.51 -20.64 13.54
CA ASN A 8 -3.62 -21.04 14.61
C ASN A 8 -3.38 -19.89 15.61
N ASP A 9 -3.15 -18.66 15.11
CA ASP A 9 -3.00 -17.48 15.97
C ASP A 9 -4.26 -17.19 16.80
N LEU A 10 -5.44 -17.47 16.25
CA LEU A 10 -6.72 -17.27 16.94
C LEU A 10 -6.99 -18.32 18.01
N ASN A 11 -6.66 -19.59 17.73
CA ASN A 11 -6.78 -20.64 18.72
C ASN A 11 -5.82 -20.40 19.89
N LYS A 12 -4.59 -19.96 19.60
CA LYS A 12 -3.62 -19.54 20.63
C LYS A 12 -4.14 -18.35 21.43
N LEU A 13 -4.68 -17.33 20.75
CA LEU A 13 -5.26 -16.17 21.42
C LEU A 13 -6.41 -16.59 22.34
N ASN A 14 -7.39 -17.33 21.84
CA ASN A 14 -8.54 -17.74 22.63
C ASN A 14 -8.13 -18.61 23.83
N GLY A 15 -7.21 -19.56 23.62
CA GLY A 15 -6.68 -20.39 24.71
C GLY A 15 -5.94 -19.57 25.77
N TYR A 16 -5.17 -18.54 25.36
CA TYR A 16 -4.54 -17.61 26.28
C TYR A 16 -5.58 -16.79 27.06
N LEU A 17 -6.59 -16.25 26.38
CA LEU A 17 -7.63 -15.41 27.00
C LEU A 17 -8.47 -16.19 28.03
N ASP A 18 -8.69 -17.49 27.84
CA ASP A 18 -9.46 -18.34 28.78
C ASP A 18 -8.83 -18.47 30.17
N SER A 19 -7.52 -18.27 30.27
CA SER A 19 -6.79 -18.33 31.55
C SER A 19 -6.74 -16.99 32.30
N LEU A 20 -7.25 -15.91 31.71
CA LEU A 20 -7.12 -14.57 32.27
C LEU A 20 -8.26 -14.21 33.21
N ASP A 21 -7.93 -13.47 34.26
CA ASP A 21 -8.90 -12.74 35.05
C ASP A 21 -9.55 -11.60 34.24
N GLU A 22 -10.57 -10.97 34.79
CA GLU A 22 -11.33 -9.91 34.11
C GLU A 22 -10.41 -8.77 33.63
N ARG A 23 -9.50 -8.32 34.49
CA ARG A 23 -8.56 -7.25 34.17
C ARG A 23 -7.59 -7.68 33.08
N GLY A 24 -7.00 -8.86 33.18
CA GLY A 24 -6.12 -9.44 32.17
C GLY A 24 -6.82 -9.53 30.82
N LEU A 25 -8.04 -10.06 30.78
CA LEU A 25 -8.84 -10.18 29.55
C LEU A 25 -9.00 -8.82 28.86
N ILE A 26 -9.50 -7.81 29.57
CA ILE A 26 -9.77 -6.48 29.01
C ILE A 26 -8.50 -5.81 28.51
N LEU A 27 -7.43 -5.82 29.31
CA LEU A 27 -6.16 -5.19 28.95
C LEU A 27 -5.53 -5.88 27.74
N SER A 28 -5.54 -7.22 27.70
CA SER A 28 -5.03 -7.99 26.57
C SER A 28 -5.82 -7.74 25.29
N LEU A 29 -7.16 -7.80 25.35
CA LEU A 29 -8.02 -7.53 24.19
C LEU A 29 -7.80 -6.13 23.61
N ALA A 30 -7.66 -5.11 24.47
CA ALA A 30 -7.38 -3.75 24.05
C ALA A 30 -5.98 -3.61 23.45
N ALA A 31 -4.96 -4.20 24.08
CA ALA A 31 -3.58 -4.15 23.56
C ALA A 31 -3.46 -4.83 22.19
N PHE A 32 -4.10 -5.99 22.01
CA PHE A 32 -4.13 -6.68 20.71
C PHE A 32 -4.89 -5.87 19.65
N SER A 33 -5.98 -5.18 20.05
CA SER A 33 -6.73 -4.32 19.13
C SER A 33 -5.91 -3.11 18.70
N GLU A 34 -5.22 -2.47 19.63
CA GLU A 34 -4.35 -1.33 19.36
C GLU A 34 -3.17 -1.69 18.43
N ASP A 35 -2.52 -2.82 18.66
CA ASP A 35 -1.47 -3.36 17.79
C ASP A 35 -2.01 -3.73 16.40
N ALA A 36 -3.16 -4.42 16.33
CA ALA A 36 -3.77 -4.81 15.06
C ALA A 36 -4.14 -3.59 14.19
N LEU A 37 -4.69 -2.53 14.79
CA LEU A 37 -4.97 -1.28 14.08
C LEU A 37 -3.67 -0.60 13.59
N GLY A 38 -2.61 -0.60 14.40
CA GLY A 38 -1.30 -0.06 14.00
C GLY A 38 -0.73 -0.79 12.78
N LYS A 39 -0.75 -2.12 12.81
CA LYS A 39 -0.34 -2.97 11.67
C LYS A 39 -1.19 -2.73 10.43
N MET A 40 -2.50 -2.55 10.60
CA MET A 40 -3.41 -2.24 9.49
C MET A 40 -3.06 -0.89 8.84
N LEU A 41 -2.82 0.15 9.64
CA LEU A 41 -2.40 1.47 9.14
C LEU A 41 -1.06 1.39 8.40
N LEU A 42 -0.05 0.73 8.96
CA LEU A 42 1.25 0.54 8.30
C LEU A 42 1.13 -0.25 6.98
N THR A 43 0.23 -1.24 6.95
CA THR A 43 -0.04 -2.03 5.73
C THR A 43 -0.75 -1.19 4.66
N PHE A 44 -1.61 -0.26 5.08
CA PHE A 44 -2.35 0.62 4.19
C PHE A 44 -1.49 1.78 3.69
N MET A 45 -0.67 2.42 4.52
CA MET A 45 0.10 3.60 4.15
C MET A 45 1.24 3.30 3.15
N LEU A 46 1.89 4.36 2.65
CA LEU A 46 3.11 4.22 1.86
C LEU A 46 4.23 3.63 2.72
N ASP A 47 5.00 2.68 2.18
CA ASP A 47 6.10 2.06 2.92
C ASP A 47 7.34 2.97 2.93
N ASN A 48 7.36 3.92 3.86
CA ASN A 48 8.45 4.86 4.05
C ASN A 48 8.62 5.23 5.54
N LYS A 49 9.74 5.89 5.84
CA LYS A 49 10.09 6.29 7.21
C LYS A 49 9.01 7.18 7.85
N ALA A 50 8.48 8.15 7.11
CA ALA A 50 7.47 9.07 7.60
C ALA A 50 6.20 8.33 8.06
N SER A 51 5.74 7.33 7.31
CA SER A 51 4.57 6.54 7.69
C SER A 51 4.81 5.69 8.95
N LYS A 52 6.03 5.17 9.13
CA LYS A 52 6.42 4.47 10.37
C LYS A 52 6.47 5.43 11.57
N GLU A 53 7.05 6.61 11.39
CA GLU A 53 7.14 7.64 12.43
C GLU A 53 5.75 8.12 12.92
N LEU A 54 4.74 8.11 12.05
CA LEU A 54 3.36 8.42 12.46
C LEU A 54 2.77 7.44 13.48
N ILE A 55 3.24 6.18 13.48
CA ILE A 55 2.66 5.07 14.26
C ILE A 55 3.55 4.68 15.45
N GLU A 56 4.87 4.67 15.23
CA GLU A 56 5.89 4.14 16.14
C GLU A 56 6.91 5.20 16.60
N GLY A 57 6.86 6.40 16.03
CA GLY A 57 7.76 7.50 16.39
C GLY A 57 7.57 8.03 17.80
N PHE A 58 8.57 8.75 18.30
CA PHE A 58 8.45 9.49 19.54
C PHE A 58 7.34 10.55 19.41
N ASN A 59 6.38 10.54 20.35
CA ASN A 59 5.15 11.35 20.25
C ASN A 59 4.36 11.12 18.94
N ALA A 60 4.36 9.89 18.42
CA ALA A 60 3.62 9.48 17.24
C ALA A 60 2.15 9.98 17.27
N PRO A 61 1.70 10.77 16.27
CA PRO A 61 0.32 11.26 16.19
C PRO A 61 -0.73 10.15 16.17
N LEU A 62 -0.38 8.97 15.64
CA LEU A 62 -1.20 7.76 15.63
C LEU A 62 -0.66 6.70 16.61
N GLY A 63 0.00 7.14 17.68
CA GLY A 63 0.60 6.28 18.70
C GLY A 63 -0.38 5.75 19.75
N THR A 64 -1.58 6.32 19.86
CA THR A 64 -2.57 5.93 20.88
C THR A 64 -3.73 5.11 20.30
N PHE A 65 -4.36 4.29 21.13
CA PHE A 65 -5.53 3.50 20.73
C PHE A 65 -6.63 4.37 20.12
N SER A 66 -6.97 5.50 20.76
CA SER A 66 -7.97 6.45 20.27
C SER A 66 -7.62 7.01 18.87
N SER A 67 -6.38 7.47 18.69
CA SER A 67 -5.94 8.01 17.39
C SER A 67 -5.97 6.96 16.28
N ARG A 68 -5.62 5.70 16.59
CA ARG A 68 -5.64 4.60 15.61
C ARG A 68 -7.06 4.22 15.21
N ILE A 69 -7.99 4.13 16.18
CA ILE A 69 -9.41 3.85 15.90
C ILE A 69 -9.97 4.90 14.94
N LYS A 70 -9.76 6.19 15.26
CA LYS A 70 -10.24 7.30 14.43
C LYS A 70 -9.62 7.30 13.04
N ALA A 71 -8.30 7.14 12.93
CA ALA A 71 -7.62 7.11 11.63
C ALA A 71 -8.12 5.95 10.76
N CYS A 72 -8.22 4.74 11.31
CA CYS A 72 -8.73 3.58 10.58
C CYS A 72 -10.15 3.80 10.06
N PHE A 73 -11.03 4.40 10.88
CA PHE A 73 -12.40 4.69 10.46
C PHE A 73 -12.46 5.78 9.38
N SER A 74 -11.77 6.90 9.60
CA SER A 74 -11.73 8.01 8.63
C SER A 74 -11.14 7.62 7.27
N LEU A 75 -10.25 6.62 7.24
CA LEU A 75 -9.66 6.07 6.02
C LEU A 75 -10.49 4.95 5.40
N GLY A 76 -11.64 4.58 5.98
CA GLY A 76 -12.50 3.51 5.49
C GLY A 76 -11.93 2.10 5.66
N LEU A 77 -11.00 1.90 6.60
CA LEU A 77 -10.36 0.60 6.85
C LEU A 77 -11.17 -0.29 7.80
N ILE A 78 -12.08 0.30 8.57
CA ILE A 78 -13.02 -0.40 9.46
C ILE A 78 -14.44 0.12 9.24
N THR A 79 -15.42 -0.73 9.52
CA THR A 79 -16.84 -0.40 9.46
C THR A 79 -17.28 0.46 10.65
N GLU A 80 -18.44 1.12 10.53
CA GLU A 80 -19.01 1.90 11.64
C GLU A 80 -19.28 1.06 12.89
N GLY A 81 -19.73 -0.20 12.72
CA GLY A 81 -19.93 -1.13 13.83
C GLY A 81 -18.63 -1.44 14.56
N GLN A 82 -17.56 -1.77 13.81
CA GLN A 82 -16.23 -2.01 14.37
C GLN A 82 -15.67 -0.77 15.08
N TYR A 83 -15.87 0.42 14.52
CA TYR A 83 -15.50 1.69 15.16
C TYR A 83 -16.18 1.86 16.52
N LYS A 84 -17.50 1.65 16.59
CA LYS A 84 -18.28 1.74 17.84
C LYS A 84 -17.80 0.72 18.88
N ASP A 85 -17.60 -0.53 18.48
CA ASP A 85 -17.15 -1.59 19.38
C ASP A 85 -15.73 -1.31 19.93
N LEU A 86 -14.83 -0.80 19.10
CA LEU A 86 -13.48 -0.40 19.53
C LEU A 86 -13.51 0.79 20.51
N GLU A 87 -14.38 1.78 20.30
CA GLU A 87 -14.56 2.89 21.25
C GLU A 87 -15.14 2.43 22.58
N LEU A 88 -16.09 1.47 22.58
CA LEU A 88 -16.58 0.82 23.80
C LEU A 88 -15.46 0.08 24.52
N LEU A 89 -14.70 -0.76 23.81
CA LEU A 89 -13.54 -1.46 24.38
C LEU A 89 -12.52 -0.49 24.97
N ARG A 90 -12.23 0.63 24.29
CA ARG A 90 -11.32 1.67 24.79
C ARG A 90 -11.82 2.29 26.09
N LYS A 91 -13.12 2.59 26.19
CA LYS A 91 -13.74 3.14 27.42
C LYS A 91 -13.68 2.14 28.57
N ILE A 92 -14.04 0.88 28.31
CA ILE A 92 -13.96 -0.22 29.29
C ILE A 92 -12.51 -0.38 29.76
N ARG A 93 -11.54 -0.47 28.84
CA ARG A 93 -10.12 -0.57 29.17
C ARG A 93 -9.64 0.57 30.06
N ASN A 94 -10.06 1.80 29.77
CA ASN A 94 -9.65 2.97 30.56
C ASN A 94 -10.15 2.92 32.00
N LYS A 95 -11.31 2.31 32.26
CA LYS A 95 -11.77 2.05 33.64
C LYS A 95 -10.83 1.05 34.32
N PHE A 96 -10.58 -0.10 33.67
CA PHE A 96 -9.72 -1.16 34.22
C PHE A 96 -8.24 -0.74 34.42
N SER A 97 -7.74 0.26 33.68
CA SER A 97 -6.35 0.74 33.80
C SER A 97 -6.14 1.86 34.81
N HIS A 98 -7.17 2.62 35.18
CA HIS A 98 -7.03 3.82 36.02
C HIS A 98 -7.61 3.69 37.43
N SER A 99 -8.35 2.64 37.75
CA SER A 99 -8.80 2.42 39.13
C SER A 99 -7.90 1.43 39.85
N TRP A 100 -7.40 1.87 40.99
CA TRP A 100 -6.71 1.05 42.00
C TRP A 100 -7.71 0.20 42.81
N GLU A 101 -9.00 0.51 42.73
CA GLU A 101 -10.10 -0.24 43.35
C GLU A 101 -10.45 -1.55 42.60
N ASN A 102 -11.19 -2.43 43.27
CA ASN A 102 -11.76 -3.64 42.66
C ASN A 102 -12.88 -3.25 41.69
N ILE A 103 -12.58 -3.26 40.39
CA ILE A 103 -13.56 -3.11 39.30
C ILE A 103 -13.99 -4.50 38.86
N SER A 104 -15.28 -4.65 38.52
CA SER A 104 -15.80 -5.85 37.88
C SER A 104 -16.46 -5.55 36.53
N ILE A 105 -16.44 -6.53 35.62
CA ILE A 105 -17.23 -6.50 34.38
C ILE A 105 -18.75 -6.49 34.63
N GLU A 106 -19.18 -6.80 35.85
CA GLU A 106 -20.58 -6.74 36.26
C GLU A 106 -20.99 -5.38 36.82
N ASP A 107 -20.05 -4.44 36.98
CA ASP A 107 -20.37 -3.07 37.36
C ASP A 107 -21.31 -2.45 36.32
N GLN A 108 -22.36 -1.75 36.79
CA GLN A 108 -23.50 -1.34 35.95
C GLN A 108 -23.08 -0.62 34.65
N ASP A 109 -22.17 0.36 34.73
CA ASP A 109 -21.65 1.11 33.58
C ASP A 109 -20.89 0.21 32.59
N ILE A 110 -20.05 -0.71 33.11
CA ILE A 110 -19.24 -1.61 32.30
C ILE A 110 -20.12 -2.68 31.65
N SER A 111 -21.01 -3.31 32.41
CA SER A 111 -21.97 -4.29 31.92
C SER A 111 -22.82 -3.72 30.79
N GLN A 112 -23.30 -2.49 30.92
CA GLN A 112 -24.06 -1.82 29.87
C GLN A 112 -23.24 -1.61 28.60
N GLN A 113 -21.98 -1.21 28.73
CA GLN A 113 -21.07 -1.06 27.58
C GLN A 113 -20.76 -2.41 26.91
N ILE A 114 -20.56 -3.49 27.69
CA ILE A 114 -20.33 -4.85 27.16
C ILE A 114 -21.55 -5.36 26.40
N LYS A 115 -22.75 -5.15 26.94
CA LYS A 115 -24.02 -5.53 26.30
C LYS A 115 -24.27 -4.78 25.00
N ALA A 116 -23.77 -3.54 24.88
CA ALA A 116 -23.87 -2.73 23.67
C ALA A 116 -22.91 -3.15 22.54
N LEU A 117 -21.90 -4.00 22.83
CA LEU A 117 -21.02 -4.53 21.79
C LEU A 117 -21.81 -5.38 20.79
N SER A 118 -21.41 -5.35 19.53
CA SER A 118 -21.92 -6.27 18.50
C SER A 118 -21.74 -7.74 18.93
N PHE A 119 -22.63 -8.64 18.53
CA PHE A 119 -22.39 -10.08 18.72
C PHE A 119 -21.35 -10.59 17.75
N SER A 120 -20.59 -11.60 18.18
CA SER A 120 -19.69 -12.35 17.31
C SER A 120 -20.47 -12.92 16.12
N ARG A 121 -19.88 -12.83 14.93
CA ARG A 121 -20.48 -13.34 13.68
C ARG A 121 -20.15 -14.81 13.41
N ILE A 122 -19.33 -15.40 14.27
CA ILE A 122 -18.83 -16.78 14.11
C ILE A 122 -19.26 -17.70 15.27
N ASP A 123 -19.93 -17.14 16.28
CA ASP A 123 -20.50 -17.89 17.40
C ASP A 123 -22.01 -18.05 17.21
N PHE A 124 -22.50 -19.28 17.34
CA PHE A 124 -23.93 -19.60 17.22
C PHE A 124 -24.63 -19.77 18.57
N GLU A 125 -23.89 -19.66 19.66
CA GLU A 125 -24.42 -19.73 21.03
C GLU A 125 -24.40 -18.35 21.68
N CYS A 126 -25.51 -18.00 22.33
CA CYS A 126 -25.59 -16.77 23.12
C CYS A 126 -24.54 -16.81 24.25
N PRO A 127 -23.75 -15.74 24.44
CA PRO A 127 -22.82 -15.67 25.57
C PRO A 127 -23.58 -15.74 26.90
N LYS A 128 -23.07 -16.55 27.83
CA LYS A 128 -23.71 -16.83 29.12
C LYS A 128 -23.60 -15.67 30.11
N ASP A 129 -22.55 -14.86 29.96
CA ASP A 129 -22.19 -13.77 30.88
C ASP A 129 -21.44 -12.66 30.12
N ASN A 130 -21.11 -11.57 30.82
CA ASN A 130 -20.40 -10.44 30.25
C ASN A 130 -18.97 -10.82 29.81
N TYR A 131 -18.32 -11.75 30.51
CA TYR A 131 -16.97 -12.21 30.20
C TYR A 131 -16.92 -12.86 28.81
N GLN A 132 -17.80 -13.84 28.57
CA GLN A 132 -17.96 -14.51 27.28
C GLN A 132 -18.42 -13.53 26.20
N LYS A 133 -19.33 -12.60 26.55
CA LYS A 133 -19.82 -11.59 25.60
C LYS A 133 -18.68 -10.73 25.07
N ILE A 134 -17.86 -10.12 25.93
CA ILE A 134 -16.76 -9.26 25.48
C ILE A 134 -15.67 -10.06 24.78
N LYS A 135 -15.28 -11.23 25.32
CA LYS A 135 -14.28 -12.11 24.72
C LYS A 135 -14.65 -12.47 23.29
N LYS A 136 -15.84 -13.05 23.08
CA LYS A 136 -16.29 -13.49 21.74
C LYS A 136 -16.42 -12.32 20.77
N SER A 137 -17.01 -11.21 21.22
CA SER A 137 -17.25 -10.04 20.36
C SER A 137 -15.93 -9.42 19.88
N ILE A 138 -14.98 -9.18 20.79
CA ILE A 138 -13.70 -8.57 20.43
C ILE A 138 -12.76 -9.55 19.72
N SER A 139 -12.75 -10.84 20.07
CA SER A 139 -12.01 -11.85 19.30
C SER A 139 -12.49 -11.90 17.85
N CYS A 140 -13.80 -11.88 17.60
CA CYS A 140 -14.35 -11.81 16.25
C CYS A 140 -13.92 -10.52 15.53
N LEU A 141 -13.98 -9.37 16.19
CA LEU A 141 -13.53 -8.10 15.62
C LEU A 141 -12.05 -8.12 15.24
N LEU A 142 -11.19 -8.68 16.09
CA LEU A 142 -9.74 -8.84 15.82
C LEU A 142 -9.48 -9.71 14.58
N ILE A 143 -10.29 -10.77 14.40
CA ILE A 143 -10.23 -11.62 13.20
C ILE A 143 -10.51 -10.78 11.95
N GLU A 144 -11.59 -10.01 11.98
CA GLU A 144 -11.99 -9.18 10.84
C GLU A 144 -10.93 -8.14 10.49
N ILE A 145 -10.31 -7.49 11.48
CA ILE A 145 -9.20 -6.55 11.27
C ILE A 145 -8.00 -7.25 10.64
N LYS A 146 -7.60 -8.42 11.15
CA LYS A 146 -6.46 -9.19 10.61
C LYS A 146 -6.73 -9.67 9.18
N ILE A 147 -7.95 -10.13 8.89
CA ILE A 147 -8.36 -10.53 7.54
C ILE A 147 -8.28 -9.31 6.61
N THR A 148 -8.86 -8.18 7.01
CA THR A 148 -8.87 -6.94 6.22
C THR A 148 -7.45 -6.48 5.94
N THR A 149 -6.58 -6.46 6.95
CA THR A 149 -5.15 -6.15 6.80
C THR A 149 -4.47 -7.09 5.79
N SER A 150 -4.74 -8.39 5.85
CA SER A 150 -4.21 -9.35 4.89
C SER A 150 -4.73 -9.09 3.46
N GLN A 151 -6.00 -8.72 3.32
CA GLN A 151 -6.60 -8.38 2.02
C GLN A 151 -6.00 -7.10 1.45
N ILE A 152 -5.73 -6.07 2.26
CA ILE A 152 -5.06 -4.84 1.82
C ILE A 152 -3.72 -5.19 1.16
N LYS A 153 -2.94 -6.07 1.81
CA LYS A 153 -1.66 -6.55 1.26
C LYS A 153 -1.84 -7.40 -0.01
N LYS A 154 -2.71 -8.42 0.03
CA LYS A 154 -2.90 -9.39 -1.08
C LYS A 154 -3.51 -8.77 -2.33
N LYS A 155 -4.43 -7.83 -2.17
CA LYS A 155 -5.14 -7.15 -3.27
C LYS A 155 -4.53 -5.80 -3.64
N HIS A 156 -3.36 -5.45 -3.08
CA HIS A 156 -2.67 -4.18 -3.30
C HIS A 156 -3.58 -2.94 -3.08
N LEU A 157 -4.43 -2.97 -2.04
CA LEU A 157 -5.35 -1.88 -1.69
C LEU A 157 -4.71 -0.82 -0.77
N LYS A 158 -3.38 -0.69 -0.84
CA LYS A 158 -2.64 0.33 -0.10
C LYS A 158 -2.89 1.73 -0.68
N ALA A 159 -2.58 2.75 0.10
CA ALA A 159 -2.54 4.15 -0.31
C ALA A 159 -1.75 4.30 -1.62
N ARG A 160 -2.34 5.04 -2.55
CA ARG A 160 -1.75 5.32 -3.86
C ARG A 160 -1.12 6.71 -3.84
N LEU A 161 0.01 6.87 -4.52
CA LEU A 161 0.54 8.19 -4.79
C LEU A 161 -0.38 8.89 -5.80
N VAL A 162 -1.06 9.94 -5.35
CA VAL A 162 -1.92 10.80 -6.20
C VAL A 162 -1.22 12.13 -6.51
N GLY A 163 -0.14 12.45 -5.79
CA GLY A 163 0.70 13.60 -6.09
C GLY A 163 1.26 13.52 -7.51
N SER A 164 1.37 14.68 -8.16
CA SER A 164 1.87 14.80 -9.53
C SER A 164 3.11 15.69 -9.57
N ASN A 165 4.08 15.29 -10.38
CA ASN A 165 5.21 16.14 -10.76
C ASN A 165 4.88 16.88 -12.05
N VAL A 166 5.47 18.06 -12.24
CA VAL A 166 5.42 18.75 -13.53
C VAL A 166 6.27 17.95 -14.53
N ASN A 167 5.62 17.40 -15.55
CA ASN A 167 6.28 16.74 -16.66
C ASN A 167 6.05 17.54 -17.93
N ILE A 168 7.13 18.12 -18.47
CA ILE A 168 7.09 18.86 -19.73
C ILE A 168 7.25 17.84 -20.87
N GLY A 169 6.37 17.87 -21.86
CA GLY A 169 6.48 17.04 -23.06
C GLY A 169 7.67 17.44 -23.95
N PHE A 170 7.62 17.00 -25.20
CA PHE A 170 8.55 17.45 -26.23
C PHE A 170 7.83 18.36 -27.23
N SER A 171 8.55 19.30 -27.81
CA SER A 171 8.05 20.18 -28.87
C SER A 171 8.40 19.62 -30.24
N GLY A 172 7.56 19.89 -31.23
CA GLY A 172 7.88 19.58 -32.64
C GLY A 172 7.46 18.18 -33.08
N LYS A 173 7.88 17.80 -34.29
CA LYS A 173 7.62 16.46 -34.87
C LYS A 173 8.54 15.40 -34.27
N TYR A 174 8.23 14.12 -34.48
CA TYR A 174 8.98 13.00 -33.91
C TYR A 174 10.49 13.14 -34.11
N GLU A 175 10.95 13.50 -35.31
CA GLU A 175 12.37 13.64 -35.61
C GLU A 175 13.04 14.75 -34.80
N GLU A 176 12.35 15.89 -34.63
CA GLU A 176 12.82 17.01 -33.81
C GLU A 176 12.91 16.60 -32.33
N GLN A 177 11.89 15.91 -31.83
CA GLN A 177 11.87 15.41 -30.45
C GLN A 177 13.02 14.43 -30.18
N VAL A 178 13.25 13.47 -31.09
CA VAL A 178 14.33 12.48 -30.96
C VAL A 178 15.72 13.13 -31.02
N ASN A 179 15.89 14.14 -31.89
CA ASN A 179 17.15 14.88 -31.96
C ASN A 179 17.44 15.62 -30.65
N ASP A 180 16.43 16.25 -30.05
CA ASP A 180 16.57 16.89 -28.74
C ASP A 180 16.88 15.88 -27.63
N ILE A 181 16.24 14.71 -27.64
CA ILE A 181 16.53 13.62 -26.69
C ILE A 181 17.98 13.17 -26.82
N LYS A 182 18.47 12.93 -28.05
CA LYS A 182 19.86 12.50 -28.30
C LYS A 182 20.86 13.55 -27.85
N LYS A 183 20.59 14.84 -28.07
CA LYS A 183 21.43 15.93 -27.57
C LYS A 183 21.51 15.96 -26.04
N ASN A 184 20.38 15.74 -25.36
CA ASN A 184 20.36 15.64 -23.91
C ASN A 184 21.16 14.42 -23.41
N ILE A 185 21.08 13.27 -24.09
CA ILE A 185 21.87 12.07 -23.76
C ILE A 185 23.37 12.35 -23.83
N GLU A 186 23.85 13.04 -24.87
CA GLU A 186 25.27 13.40 -24.98
C GLU A 186 25.71 14.36 -23.87
N SER A 187 24.87 15.33 -23.49
CA SER A 187 25.14 16.19 -22.32
C SER A 187 25.25 15.38 -21.04
N ILE A 188 24.31 14.45 -20.81
CA ILE A 188 24.31 13.56 -19.64
C ILE A 188 25.58 12.72 -19.59
N LYS A 189 26.00 12.13 -20.72
CA LYS A 189 27.24 11.34 -20.80
C LYS A 189 28.45 12.16 -20.37
N ASN A 190 28.58 13.38 -20.88
CA ASN A 190 29.68 14.27 -20.52
C ASN A 190 29.64 14.59 -19.02
N ASP A 191 28.48 14.98 -18.50
CA ASP A 191 28.33 15.37 -17.09
C ASP A 191 28.59 14.21 -16.12
N LEU A 192 28.26 12.97 -16.49
CA LEU A 192 28.57 11.77 -15.69
C LEU A 192 30.07 11.52 -15.53
N THR A 193 30.90 11.96 -16.49
CA THR A 193 32.37 11.84 -16.42
C THR A 193 33.05 12.94 -15.62
N SER A 194 32.31 14.00 -15.25
CA SER A 194 32.83 15.14 -14.47
C SER A 194 33.45 14.69 -13.14
N HIS A 195 34.40 15.42 -12.57
CA HIS A 195 34.87 15.12 -11.20
C HIS A 195 34.01 15.79 -10.13
N ASP A 196 33.12 16.71 -10.52
CA ASP A 196 32.20 17.39 -9.61
C ASP A 196 30.99 16.50 -9.28
N LYS A 197 30.80 16.27 -7.97
CA LYS A 197 29.71 15.43 -7.44
C LYS A 197 28.32 16.02 -7.74
N ASN A 198 28.17 17.35 -7.73
CA ASN A 198 26.90 18.01 -8.03
C ASN A 198 26.53 17.85 -9.51
N ILE A 199 27.51 17.99 -10.40
CA ILE A 199 27.31 17.79 -11.85
C ILE A 199 26.89 16.34 -12.13
N LYS A 200 27.60 15.36 -11.55
CA LYS A 200 27.19 13.95 -11.66
C LYS A 200 25.77 13.71 -11.15
N SER A 201 25.43 14.25 -9.98
CA SER A 201 24.10 14.09 -9.39
C SER A 201 23.02 14.71 -10.27
N PHE A 202 23.29 15.86 -10.89
CA PHE A 202 22.37 16.51 -11.81
C PHE A 202 22.22 15.72 -13.12
N ALA A 203 23.30 15.11 -13.63
CA ALA A 203 23.24 14.22 -14.79
C ALA A 203 22.35 13.00 -14.53
N VAL A 204 22.52 12.36 -13.37
CA VAL A 204 21.67 11.24 -12.92
C VAL A 204 20.21 11.67 -12.80
N HIS A 205 19.95 12.84 -12.21
CA HIS A 205 18.59 13.40 -12.12
C HIS A 205 17.98 13.62 -13.52
N THR A 206 18.73 14.25 -14.42
CA THR A 206 18.29 14.58 -15.79
C THR A 206 18.02 13.33 -16.61
N ALA A 207 18.84 12.29 -16.45
CA ALA A 207 18.62 10.99 -17.10
C ALA A 207 17.31 10.34 -16.64
N ASN A 208 17.03 10.31 -15.33
CA ASN A 208 15.76 9.78 -14.81
C ASN A 208 14.57 10.60 -15.30
N LEU A 209 14.67 11.93 -15.27
CA LEU A 209 13.64 12.83 -15.79
C LEU A 209 13.37 12.55 -17.29
N LEU A 210 14.42 12.35 -18.09
CA LEU A 210 14.27 12.06 -19.51
C LEU A 210 13.57 10.71 -19.74
N ILE A 211 13.92 9.67 -18.96
CA ILE A 211 13.25 8.35 -19.01
C ILE A 211 11.74 8.49 -18.74
N GLU A 212 11.35 9.24 -17.71
CA GLU A 212 9.93 9.49 -17.41
C GLU A 212 9.25 10.24 -18.57
N ARG A 213 9.97 11.22 -19.15
CA ARG A 213 9.47 12.05 -20.25
C ARG A 213 9.27 11.27 -21.55
N LEU A 214 9.98 10.17 -21.80
CA LEU A 214 9.82 9.37 -23.03
C LEU A 214 8.38 8.91 -23.28
N SER A 215 7.57 8.77 -22.23
CA SER A 215 6.15 8.43 -22.35
C SER A 215 5.29 9.52 -23.03
N TYR A 216 5.81 10.74 -23.16
CA TYR A 216 5.15 11.88 -23.80
C TYR A 216 5.67 12.17 -25.21
N VAL A 217 6.53 11.31 -25.79
CA VAL A 217 6.93 11.44 -27.19
C VAL A 217 5.69 11.30 -28.07
N GLN A 218 5.52 12.25 -29.00
CA GLN A 218 4.45 12.19 -29.98
C GLN A 218 4.97 11.46 -31.22
N PHE A 219 4.29 10.37 -31.57
CA PHE A 219 4.62 9.52 -32.69
C PHE A 219 3.88 9.93 -33.95
N ASN A 220 4.42 9.53 -35.11
CA ASN A 220 3.67 9.52 -36.35
C ASN A 220 2.76 8.29 -36.39
N HIS A 221 1.47 8.50 -36.64
CA HIS A 221 0.46 7.44 -36.68
C HIS A 221 -0.08 7.18 -38.09
N ASP A 222 0.42 7.88 -39.12
CA ASP A 222 -0.07 7.78 -40.50
C ASP A 222 0.27 6.43 -41.14
N ASP A 223 1.37 5.81 -40.71
CA ASP A 223 1.87 4.54 -41.21
C ASP A 223 2.26 3.62 -40.04
N LEU A 224 1.72 2.40 -40.05
CA LEU A 224 1.89 1.44 -38.95
C LEU A 224 3.32 0.91 -38.86
N ASP A 225 4.01 0.74 -39.99
CA ASP A 225 5.41 0.33 -40.02
C ASP A 225 6.28 1.45 -39.45
N VAL A 226 6.05 2.70 -39.87
CA VAL A 226 6.74 3.88 -39.32
C VAL A 226 6.49 4.00 -37.82
N PHE A 227 5.24 3.91 -37.36
CA PHE A 227 4.91 3.96 -35.94
C PHE A 227 5.62 2.88 -35.13
N SER A 228 5.66 1.66 -35.65
CA SER A 228 6.32 0.53 -34.99
C SER A 228 7.84 0.69 -34.90
N ASP A 229 8.48 1.27 -35.92
CA ASP A 229 9.90 1.62 -35.89
C ASP A 229 10.18 2.68 -34.82
N GLN A 230 9.35 3.72 -34.77
CA GLN A 230 9.49 4.78 -33.78
C GLN A 230 9.31 4.27 -32.33
N LEU A 231 8.42 3.29 -32.10
CA LEU A 231 8.31 2.64 -30.78
C LEU A 231 9.59 1.91 -30.39
N VAL A 232 10.20 1.19 -31.32
CA VAL A 232 11.47 0.47 -31.09
C VAL A 232 12.61 1.45 -30.80
N ASP A 233 12.68 2.56 -31.53
CA ASP A 233 13.67 3.62 -31.32
C ASP A 233 13.58 4.23 -29.91
N ILE A 234 12.36 4.57 -29.45
CA ILE A 234 12.17 5.13 -28.10
C ILE A 234 12.51 4.10 -27.01
N LEU A 235 12.23 2.81 -27.23
CA LEU A 235 12.65 1.74 -26.32
C LEU A 235 14.17 1.60 -26.26
N GLU A 236 14.86 1.71 -27.39
CA GLU A 236 16.32 1.70 -27.44
C GLU A 236 16.93 2.89 -26.69
N ILE A 237 16.39 4.10 -26.90
CA ILE A 237 16.78 5.30 -26.15
C ILE A 237 16.59 5.09 -24.64
N LYS A 238 15.48 4.48 -24.23
CA LYS A 238 15.23 4.15 -22.82
C LYS A 238 16.30 3.21 -22.27
N TYR A 239 16.69 2.18 -23.03
CA TYR A 239 17.74 1.26 -22.61
C TYR A 239 19.11 1.92 -22.52
N GLN A 240 19.46 2.79 -23.48
CA GLN A 240 20.68 3.59 -23.42
C GLN A 240 20.75 4.42 -22.14
N LEU A 241 19.65 5.10 -21.78
CA LEU A 241 19.58 5.89 -20.55
C LEU A 241 19.72 5.02 -19.28
N LEU A 242 19.08 3.85 -19.24
CA LEU A 242 19.22 2.91 -18.12
C LEU A 242 20.66 2.37 -17.99
N ASN A 243 21.33 2.13 -19.11
CA ASN A 243 22.73 1.70 -19.15
C ASN A 243 23.67 2.79 -18.61
N LEU A 244 23.43 4.06 -18.96
CA LEU A 244 24.18 5.18 -18.39
C LEU A 244 24.04 5.31 -16.87
N LEU A 245 22.91 4.86 -16.32
CA LEU A 245 22.66 4.85 -14.87
C LEU A 245 23.22 3.60 -14.16
N GLY A 246 23.83 2.66 -14.90
CA GLY A 246 24.41 1.44 -14.32
C GLY A 246 23.38 0.44 -13.80
N ILE A 247 22.15 0.46 -14.33
CA ILE A 247 21.10 -0.49 -13.95
C ILE A 247 21.35 -1.83 -14.65
N ASN A 248 21.86 -2.80 -13.89
CA ASN A 248 22.23 -4.14 -14.39
C ASN A 248 21.05 -4.88 -15.05
N GLY A 249 21.32 -5.57 -16.16
CA GLY A 249 20.38 -6.47 -16.85
C GLY A 249 19.70 -5.89 -18.09
N VAL A 250 20.04 -4.67 -18.49
CA VAL A 250 19.59 -4.05 -19.75
C VAL A 250 20.73 -4.18 -20.77
N THR A 251 20.56 -5.02 -21.79
CA THR A 251 21.48 -5.09 -22.93
C THR A 251 20.90 -4.29 -24.09
N ASP A 252 21.76 -3.63 -24.87
CA ASP A 252 21.34 -3.00 -26.11
C ASP A 252 20.63 -4.03 -27.01
N LEU A 253 19.52 -3.64 -27.63
CA LEU A 253 18.73 -4.53 -28.46
C LEU A 253 19.52 -4.91 -29.72
N SER A 254 19.71 -6.21 -29.95
CA SER A 254 20.26 -6.69 -31.22
C SER A 254 19.29 -6.42 -32.37
N GLN A 255 19.79 -6.33 -33.60
CA GLN A 255 18.94 -6.11 -34.78
C GLN A 255 17.81 -7.15 -34.89
N LYS A 256 18.09 -8.39 -34.51
CA LYS A 256 17.10 -9.49 -34.51
C LYS A 256 15.99 -9.28 -33.47
N GLU A 257 16.31 -8.70 -32.31
CA GLU A 257 15.33 -8.39 -31.26
C GLU A 257 14.46 -7.20 -31.63
N LYS A 258 15.05 -6.17 -32.25
CA LYS A 258 14.32 -5.01 -32.80
C LYS A 258 13.25 -5.46 -33.80
N GLU A 259 13.64 -6.28 -34.79
CA GLU A 259 12.71 -6.84 -35.79
C GLU A 259 11.59 -7.69 -35.15
N LYS A 260 11.92 -8.46 -34.11
CA LYS A 260 10.92 -9.28 -33.39
C LYS A 260 9.91 -8.42 -32.63
N LEU A 261 10.37 -7.36 -31.97
CA LEU A 261 9.52 -6.42 -31.26
C LEU A 261 8.60 -5.66 -32.23
N LYS A 262 9.15 -5.16 -33.33
CA LYS A 262 8.39 -4.49 -34.41
C LYS A 262 7.21 -5.35 -34.87
N LYS A 263 7.47 -6.59 -35.27
CA LYS A 263 6.43 -7.56 -35.68
C LYS A 263 5.39 -7.79 -34.60
N SER A 264 5.81 -7.95 -33.34
CA SER A 264 4.89 -8.16 -32.22
C SER A 264 3.98 -6.95 -31.95
N PHE A 265 4.48 -5.73 -32.10
CA PHE A 265 3.68 -4.52 -31.96
C PHE A 265 2.61 -4.43 -33.06
N ILE A 266 3.03 -4.61 -34.32
CA ILE A 266 2.12 -4.60 -35.48
C ILE A 266 1.00 -5.64 -35.30
N GLU A 267 1.34 -6.88 -34.95
CA GLU A 267 0.36 -7.95 -34.73
C GLU A 267 -0.67 -7.58 -33.64
N ARG A 268 -0.22 -7.07 -32.49
CA ARG A 268 -1.10 -6.73 -31.37
C ARG A 268 -2.05 -5.57 -31.70
N ILE A 269 -1.53 -4.53 -32.37
CA ILE A 269 -2.34 -3.38 -32.77
C ILE A 269 -3.40 -3.81 -33.78
N THR A 270 -3.02 -4.65 -34.76
CA THR A 270 -3.94 -5.17 -35.78
C THR A 270 -5.04 -6.05 -35.18
N ILE A 271 -4.72 -6.88 -34.19
CA ILE A 271 -5.71 -7.71 -33.49
C ILE A 271 -6.69 -6.83 -32.69
N GLN A 272 -6.20 -5.76 -32.05
CA GLN A 272 -7.05 -4.82 -31.31
C GLN A 272 -8.02 -4.07 -32.23
N THR A 273 -7.57 -3.57 -33.37
CA THR A 273 -8.45 -2.89 -34.34
C THR A 273 -9.48 -3.85 -34.92
N SER A 274 -9.09 -5.09 -35.24
CA SER A 274 -9.98 -6.14 -35.74
C SER A 274 -11.12 -6.50 -34.78
N ASN A 275 -10.86 -6.46 -33.46
CA ASN A 275 -11.86 -6.75 -32.43
C ASN A 275 -12.79 -5.56 -32.13
N VAL A 276 -12.36 -4.32 -32.44
CA VAL A 276 -13.22 -3.13 -32.35
C VAL A 276 -14.18 -3.05 -33.54
N SER A 277 -13.77 -3.48 -34.74
CA SER A 277 -14.61 -3.51 -35.94
C SER A 277 -15.69 -4.61 -35.96
N LYS A 278 -15.70 -5.52 -34.97
CA LYS A 278 -16.64 -6.65 -34.84
C LYS A 278 -17.69 -6.44 -33.73
N LYS A 279 -17.76 -5.25 -33.14
CA LYS A 279 -18.85 -4.81 -32.24
C LYS A 279 -19.68 -3.74 -32.91
#